data_AF-A0A1Y2PCI6-F1
#
_entry.id   AF-A0A1Y2PCI6-F1
#
_cell.length_a   1.000
_cell.length_b   1.000
_cell.length_c   1.000
_cell.angle_alpha   90.00
_cell.angle_beta   90.00
_cell.angle_gamma   90.00
#
_symmetry.space_group_name_H-M   'P 1'
#
loop_
_entity.id
_entity.type
_entity.pdbx_description
1 polymer ?
#
loop_
_entity_poly.entity_id
_entity_poly.type
_entity_poly.pdbx_seq_one_letter_code
_entity_poly.pdbx_strand_id
1 'polypeptide(L)'
;MKQIAKFISRIILILGAFLLFFMWFDMPTTNKKMVGVYVNKNFQNKICCIETPHIPDTLRLFKDGSFFSKFYGKGKWKVNNRFDRIEFILNSKQVSIYTHISNKLFERKKIMMNENTNHHYEKIE
;
A
#
# COMPACT_ATOMS: atom_id res chain seq x y z
N MET A 1 5.30 -39.01 -27.19
CA MET A 1 5.47 -38.76 -25.73
C MET A 1 6.58 -37.75 -25.39
N LYS A 2 7.85 -37.94 -25.79
CA LYS A 2 8.96 -37.02 -25.45
C LYS A 2 8.78 -35.57 -25.94
N GLN A 3 8.16 -35.36 -27.11
CA GLN A 3 7.93 -34.03 -27.68
C GLN A 3 6.85 -33.23 -26.92
N ILE A 4 5.78 -33.91 -26.50
CA ILE A 4 4.71 -33.34 -25.68
C ILE A 4 5.26 -32.93 -24.30
N ALA A 5 6.09 -33.76 -23.68
CA ALA A 5 6.73 -33.45 -22.41
C ALA A 5 7.63 -32.19 -22.50
N LYS A 6 8.41 -32.05 -23.59
CA LYS A 6 9.21 -30.84 -23.84
C LYS A 6 8.35 -29.60 -24.04
N PHE A 7 7.21 -29.73 -24.71
CA PHE A 7 6.28 -28.62 -24.93
C PHE A 7 5.64 -28.16 -23.61
N ILE A 8 5.16 -29.11 -22.79
CA ILE A 8 4.60 -28.82 -21.46
C ILE A 8 5.65 -28.14 -20.56
N SER A 9 6.89 -28.66 -20.55
CA SER A 9 7.98 -28.07 -19.77
C SER A 9 8.27 -26.60 -20.15
N ARG A 10 8.24 -26.27 -21.44
CA ARG A 10 8.42 -24.88 -21.91
C ARG A 10 7.27 -23.97 -21.48
N ILE A 11 6.03 -24.46 -21.54
CA ILE A 11 4.85 -23.71 -21.08
C ILE A 11 4.95 -23.39 -19.58
N ILE A 12 5.33 -24.39 -18.77
CA ILE A 12 5.50 -24.20 -17.32
C ILE A 12 6.58 -23.15 -17.03
N LEU A 13 7.70 -23.18 -17.76
CA LEU A 13 8.76 -22.17 -17.61
C LEU A 13 8.28 -20.76 -17.96
N ILE A 14 7.52 -20.60 -19.05
CA ILE A 14 6.98 -19.30 -19.46
C ILE A 14 5.98 -18.78 -18.43
N LEU A 15 5.06 -19.63 -17.96
CA LEU A 15 4.09 -19.28 -16.91
C LEU A 15 4.79 -18.94 -15.59
N GLY A 16 5.83 -19.68 -15.21
CA GLY A 16 6.64 -19.41 -14.03
C GLY A 16 7.33 -18.04 -14.12
N ALA A 17 7.99 -17.75 -15.24
CA ALA A 17 8.63 -16.45 -15.47
C ALA A 17 7.62 -15.30 -15.49
N PHE A 18 6.45 -15.52 -16.10
CA PHE A 18 5.36 -14.54 -16.11
C PHE A 18 4.85 -14.26 -14.69
N LEU A 19 4.60 -15.29 -13.88
CA LEU A 19 4.20 -15.12 -12.48
C LEU A 19 5.24 -14.34 -11.67
N LEU A 20 6.53 -14.67 -11.82
CA LEU A 20 7.60 -13.93 -11.15
C LEU A 20 7.63 -12.46 -11.56
N PHE A 21 7.36 -12.14 -12.83
CA PHE A 21 7.27 -10.76 -13.30
C PHE A 21 6.18 -9.96 -12.58
N PHE A 22 4.98 -10.52 -12.39
CA PHE A 22 3.89 -9.83 -11.69
C PHE A 22 4.15 -9.61 -10.20
N MET A 23 5.07 -10.34 -9.58
CA MET A 23 5.43 -10.12 -8.17
C MET A 23 6.23 -8.82 -7.97
N TRP A 24 6.80 -8.24 -9.04
CA TRP A 24 7.63 -7.04 -8.94
C TRP A 24 6.84 -5.73 -9.04
N PHE A 25 5.63 -5.76 -9.60
CA PHE A 25 4.83 -4.55 -9.84
C PHE A 25 3.70 -4.40 -8.84
N ASP A 26 3.45 -3.15 -8.42
CA ASP A 26 2.26 -2.80 -7.67
C ASP A 26 1.03 -2.84 -8.59
N MET A 27 -0.01 -3.55 -8.16
CA MET A 27 -1.25 -3.63 -8.92
C MET A 27 -2.10 -2.38 -8.71
N PRO A 28 -2.80 -1.88 -9.75
CA PRO A 28 -3.71 -0.75 -9.60
C PRO A 28 -4.76 -0.99 -8.51
N THR A 29 -5.00 0.02 -7.68
CA THR A 29 -5.98 -0.02 -6.59
C THR A 29 -7.08 1.03 -6.75
N THR A 30 -8.14 0.90 -5.98
CA THR A 30 -9.28 1.85 -5.96
C THR A 30 -9.63 2.20 -4.53
N ASN A 31 -10.38 3.30 -4.32
CA ASN A 31 -10.90 3.67 -3.00
C ASN A 31 -11.58 2.49 -2.31
N LYS A 32 -12.49 1.79 -2.99
CA LYS A 32 -13.20 0.64 -2.39
C LYS A 32 -12.26 -0.43 -1.84
N LYS A 33 -11.11 -0.68 -2.49
CA LYS A 33 -10.11 -1.67 -2.05
C LYS A 33 -9.17 -1.16 -0.96
N MET A 34 -9.15 0.16 -0.70
CA MET A 34 -8.36 0.80 0.37
C MET A 34 -9.13 0.94 1.68
N VAL A 35 -10.46 0.88 1.64
CA VAL A 35 -11.28 0.89 2.87
C VAL A 35 -10.82 -0.24 3.79
N GLY A 36 -10.63 0.07 5.08
CA GLY A 36 -10.10 -0.88 6.04
C GLY A 36 -9.38 -0.26 7.23
N VAL A 37 -8.78 -1.12 8.04
CA VAL A 37 -7.95 -0.73 9.17
C VAL A 37 -6.50 -1.08 8.88
N TYR A 38 -5.62 -0.15 9.21
CA TYR A 38 -4.19 -0.26 8.99
C TYR A 38 -3.42 0.01 10.28
N VAL A 39 -2.34 -0.73 10.50
CA VAL A 39 -1.47 -0.57 11.66
C VAL A 39 -0.13 -0.01 11.22
N ASN A 40 0.37 0.98 11.94
CA ASN A 40 1.68 1.56 11.70
C ASN A 40 2.79 0.54 12.01
N LYS A 41 3.68 0.31 11.06
CA LYS A 41 4.80 -0.64 11.13
C LYS A 41 6.12 0.08 10.90
N ASN A 42 7.17 -0.40 11.57
CA ASN A 42 8.53 0.14 11.47
C ASN A 42 8.64 1.63 11.85
N PHE A 43 7.73 2.13 12.69
CA PHE A 43 7.69 3.52 13.16
C PHE A 43 8.83 3.90 14.11
N GLN A 44 9.60 2.92 14.58
CA GLN A 44 10.77 3.12 15.43
C GLN A 44 12.06 3.35 14.61
N ASN A 45 12.02 3.10 13.30
CA ASN A 45 13.16 3.36 12.43
C ASN A 45 13.46 4.87 12.44
N LYS A 46 14.70 5.23 12.05
CA LYS A 46 15.21 6.61 12.11
C LYS A 46 14.12 7.61 11.71
N ILE A 47 13.82 8.53 12.64
CA ILE A 47 12.81 9.57 12.46
C ILE A 47 13.11 10.30 11.15
N CYS A 48 12.27 10.07 10.15
CA CYS A 48 12.16 10.98 9.02
C CYS A 48 10.87 11.74 9.14
N CYS A 49 10.95 13.03 8.88
CA CYS A 49 9.81 13.83 8.48
C CYS A 49 8.80 14.04 9.63
N ILE A 50 8.45 15.29 9.94
CA ILE A 50 7.58 15.59 11.10
C ILE A 50 6.12 15.18 10.85
N GLU A 51 5.76 14.99 9.58
CA GLU A 51 4.43 14.62 9.13
C GLU A 51 4.15 13.13 9.27
N THR A 52 5.12 12.31 9.67
CA THR A 52 5.02 10.85 9.75
C THR A 52 4.93 10.38 11.21
N PRO A 53 4.03 9.45 11.56
CA PRO A 53 3.87 8.97 12.94
C PRO A 53 5.01 8.02 13.34
N HIS A 54 5.89 8.48 14.23
CA HIS A 54 6.99 7.68 14.83
C HIS A 54 6.58 6.99 16.14
N ILE A 55 5.29 6.66 16.25
CA ILE A 55 4.68 5.99 17.40
C ILE A 55 3.70 4.93 16.90
N PRO A 56 3.32 3.95 17.74
CA PRO A 56 2.21 3.05 17.41
C PRO A 56 0.95 3.86 17.09
N ASP A 57 0.37 3.64 15.92
CA ASP A 57 -0.88 4.27 15.49
C ASP A 57 -1.71 3.31 14.64
N THR A 58 -3.01 3.57 14.57
CA THR A 58 -3.96 2.86 13.73
C THR A 58 -4.66 3.85 12.83
N LEU A 59 -4.61 3.59 11.52
CA LEU A 59 -5.28 4.39 10.51
C LEU A 59 -6.50 3.63 10.00
N ARG A 60 -7.70 4.23 10.15
CA ARG A 60 -8.95 3.67 9.62
C ARG A 60 -9.44 4.49 8.45
N LEU A 61 -9.62 3.83 7.30
CA LEU A 61 -10.16 4.40 6.06
C LEU A 61 -11.62 3.98 5.88
N PHE A 62 -12.54 4.94 5.90
CA PHE A 62 -13.98 4.70 5.78
C PHE A 62 -14.46 4.77 4.33
N LYS A 63 -15.57 4.08 4.03
CA LYS A 63 -16.17 4.03 2.67
C LYS A 63 -16.62 5.40 2.15
N ASP A 64 -16.95 6.33 3.04
CA ASP A 64 -17.40 7.68 2.71
C ASP A 64 -16.24 8.65 2.36
N GLY A 65 -15.01 8.13 2.27
CA GLY A 65 -13.81 8.91 1.99
C GLY A 65 -13.30 9.70 3.20
N SER A 66 -13.84 9.48 4.41
CA SER A 66 -13.23 9.97 5.65
C SER A 66 -12.18 9.00 6.19
N PHE A 67 -11.24 9.51 6.99
CA PHE A 67 -10.33 8.67 7.76
C PHE A 67 -10.20 9.16 9.19
N PHE A 68 -9.68 8.28 10.04
CA PHE A 68 -9.26 8.62 11.40
C PHE A 68 -7.94 7.93 11.76
N SER A 69 -7.05 8.66 12.42
CA SER A 69 -5.90 8.10 13.14
C SER A 69 -5.68 8.90 14.43
N LYS A 70 -5.01 8.33 15.43
CA LYS A 70 -4.74 9.05 16.68
C LYS A 70 -3.72 10.16 16.46
N PHE A 71 -2.75 9.95 15.59
CA PHE A 71 -1.72 10.94 15.24
C PHE A 71 -2.26 12.08 14.36
N TYR A 72 -2.99 11.75 13.30
CA TYR A 72 -3.48 12.71 12.31
C TYR A 72 -4.83 13.35 12.67
N GLY A 73 -5.61 12.70 13.54
CA GLY A 73 -7.00 13.06 13.80
C GLY A 73 -7.93 12.62 12.68
N LYS A 74 -9.00 13.41 12.44
CA LYS A 74 -9.99 13.16 11.38
C LYS A 74 -9.64 13.94 10.12
N GLY A 75 -9.86 13.32 8.96
CA GLY A 75 -9.65 13.96 7.67
C GLY A 75 -10.40 13.27 6.53
N LYS A 76 -10.05 13.65 5.30
CA LYS A 76 -10.54 13.02 4.05
C LYS A 76 -9.40 12.32 3.33
N TRP A 77 -9.71 11.28 2.56
CA TRP A 77 -8.71 10.57 1.76
C TRP A 77 -9.26 10.17 0.40
N LYS A 78 -8.34 10.00 -0.57
CA LYS A 78 -8.67 9.48 -1.91
C LYS A 78 -7.45 8.82 -2.55
N VAL A 79 -7.67 7.82 -3.37
CA VAL A 79 -6.66 7.24 -4.27
C VAL A 79 -6.58 8.08 -5.53
N ASN A 80 -5.35 8.41 -5.94
CA ASN A 80 -5.04 8.91 -7.26
C ASN A 80 -4.58 7.74 -8.15
N ASN A 81 -5.53 7.20 -8.92
CA ASN A 81 -5.32 6.01 -9.76
C ASN A 81 -4.27 6.20 -10.87
N ARG A 82 -3.84 7.43 -11.17
CA ARG A 82 -2.79 7.66 -12.20
C ARG A 82 -1.39 7.31 -11.70
N PHE A 83 -1.16 7.26 -10.39
CA PHE A 83 0.18 7.14 -9.81
C PHE A 83 0.26 6.16 -8.62
N ASP A 84 -0.77 5.37 -8.39
CA ASP A 84 -0.90 4.51 -7.21
C ASP A 84 -0.60 5.24 -5.89
N ARG A 85 -1.01 6.51 -5.85
CA ARG A 85 -0.85 7.38 -4.68
C ARG A 85 -2.14 7.47 -3.89
N ILE A 86 -2.01 7.69 -2.60
CA ILE A 86 -3.10 8.13 -1.73
C ILE A 86 -2.83 9.56 -1.29
N GLU A 87 -3.89 10.36 -1.26
CA GLU A 87 -3.89 11.70 -0.68
C GLU A 87 -4.69 11.69 0.62
N PHE A 88 -4.12 12.27 1.67
CA PHE A 88 -4.79 12.55 2.93
C PHE A 88 -4.95 14.05 3.11
N ILE A 89 -6.17 14.51 3.28
CA ILE A 89 -6.52 15.91 3.52
C ILE A 89 -6.81 16.04 5.02
N LEU A 90 -5.94 16.74 5.74
CA LEU A 90 -6.04 16.93 7.18
C LEU A 90 -6.94 18.12 7.52
N ASN A 91 -8.07 17.86 8.19
CA ASN A 91 -9.01 18.92 8.56
C ASN A 91 -8.38 19.96 9.50
N SER A 92 -7.47 19.53 10.39
CA SER A 92 -6.86 20.39 11.40
C SER A 92 -5.81 21.35 10.84
N LYS A 93 -5.21 21.02 9.69
CA LYS A 93 -4.05 21.75 9.15
C LYS A 93 -4.28 22.34 7.76
N GLN A 94 -5.41 22.04 7.10
CA GLN A 94 -5.64 22.37 5.68
C GLN A 94 -4.46 21.95 4.77
N VAL A 95 -3.78 20.85 5.13
CA VAL A 95 -2.62 20.31 4.41
C VAL A 95 -3.00 18.96 3.80
N SER A 96 -2.57 18.75 2.56
CA SER A 96 -2.63 17.45 1.90
C SER A 96 -1.29 16.72 2.01
N ILE A 97 -1.31 15.48 2.47
CA ILE A 97 -0.17 14.55 2.46
C ILE A 97 -0.37 13.57 1.31
N TYR A 98 0.64 13.44 0.47
CA TYR A 98 0.65 12.49 -0.64
C TYR A 98 1.65 11.38 -0.36
N THR A 99 1.25 10.15 -0.58
CA THR A 99 2.18 9.03 -0.46
C THR A 99 1.81 7.86 -1.35
N HIS A 100 2.72 6.88 -1.45
CA HIS A 100 2.62 5.71 -2.30
C HIS A 100 1.82 4.58 -1.65
N ILE A 101 1.07 3.84 -2.46
CA ILE A 101 0.38 2.62 -2.07
C ILE A 101 1.17 1.43 -2.63
N SER A 102 1.62 0.52 -1.76
CA SER A 102 2.11 -0.77 -2.23
C SER A 102 1.00 -1.81 -2.21
N ASN A 103 0.74 -2.40 -3.37
CA ASN A 103 -0.29 -3.39 -3.63
C ASN A 103 0.27 -4.54 -4.48
N LYS A 104 1.37 -5.13 -4.01
CA LYS A 104 2.02 -6.29 -4.64
C LYS A 104 1.20 -7.56 -4.45
N LEU A 105 1.36 -8.48 -5.39
CA LEU A 105 0.74 -9.80 -5.33
C LEU A 105 1.29 -10.59 -4.12
N PHE A 106 0.40 -11.27 -3.39
CA PHE A 106 0.71 -12.04 -2.17
C PHE A 106 1.22 -11.24 -0.96
N GLU A 107 1.33 -9.93 -1.06
CA GLU A 107 1.62 -9.06 0.07
C GLU A 107 0.35 -8.43 0.63
N ARG A 108 0.38 -8.09 1.92
CA ARG A 108 -0.64 -7.20 2.49
C ARG A 108 -0.46 -5.81 1.92
N LYS A 109 -1.58 -5.15 1.66
CA LYS A 109 -1.58 -3.79 1.12
C LYS A 109 -0.98 -2.81 2.12
N LYS A 110 -0.11 -1.93 1.65
CA LYS A 110 0.61 -0.96 2.46
C LYS A 110 0.36 0.44 1.96
N ILE A 111 0.35 1.39 2.89
CA ILE A 111 0.46 2.82 2.60
C ILE A 111 1.84 3.22 3.11
N MET A 112 2.76 3.46 2.18
CA MET A 112 4.15 3.76 2.50
C MET A 112 4.20 5.14 3.15
N MET A 113 4.93 5.30 4.24
CA MET A 113 5.23 6.61 4.84
C MET A 113 6.67 7.04 4.52
N ASN A 114 7.57 6.07 4.41
CA ASN A 114 8.94 6.25 3.96
C ASN A 114 9.46 4.96 3.32
N GLU A 115 9.91 5.03 2.07
CA GLU A 115 10.41 3.87 1.33
C GLU A 115 11.78 3.41 1.83
N ASN A 116 12.68 4.34 2.15
CA ASN A 116 14.05 4.03 2.58
C ASN A 116 14.08 3.25 3.89
N THR A 117 13.18 3.58 4.82
CA THR A 117 13.10 2.91 6.14
C THR A 117 12.02 1.83 6.18
N ASN A 118 11.33 1.57 5.06
CA ASN A 118 10.16 0.69 5.00
C ASN A 118 9.13 1.01 6.10
N HIS A 119 8.96 2.29 6.44
CA HIS A 119 7.94 2.76 7.38
C HIS A 119 6.62 2.85 6.64
N HIS A 120 5.60 2.14 7.11
CA HIS A 120 4.32 2.06 6.42
C HIS A 120 3.16 1.73 7.36
N TYR A 121 1.96 2.00 6.89
CA TYR A 121 0.73 1.45 7.42
C TYR A 121 0.38 0.16 6.68
N GLU A 122 0.26 -0.97 7.37
CA GLU A 122 -0.11 -2.27 6.79
C GLU A 122 -1.59 -2.59 7.05
N LYS A 123 -2.33 -2.98 6.02
CA LYS A 123 -3.74 -3.35 6.14
C LYS A 123 -3.92 -4.64 6.94
N ILE A 124 -4.83 -4.62 7.91
CA ILE A 124 -5.18 -5.78 8.75
C ILE A 124 -6.66 -6.20 8.63
N GLU A 125 -7.53 -5.31 8.15
CA GLU A 125 -8.97 -5.54 7.92
C GLU A 125 -9.40 -4.88 6.61
#